data_AF-A0A6L5F0V3-F1
#
_entry.id   AF-A0A6L5F0V3-F1
#
_cell.length_a   1.000
_cell.length_b   1.000
_cell.length_c   1.000
_cell.angle_alpha   90.00
_cell.angle_beta   90.00
_cell.angle_gamma   90.00
#
_symmetry.space_group_name_H-M   'P 1'
#
loop_
_entity.id
_entity.type
_entity.pdbx_description
1 polymer ?
#
loop_
_entity_poly.entity_id
_entity_poly.type
_entity_poly.pdbx_seq_one_letter_code
_entity_poly.pdbx_strand_id
1 'polypeptide(L)' 'MASPPESTKTSLRQRLLARARERWPQLTTVQVRHHGAFAYVTGELTDGTTLPLFRLRYNGSASSWGFAIYRASHED' A
#
# COMPACT_ATOMS: atom_id res chain seq x y z
N MET A 1 10.13 -5.73 15.50
CA MET A 1 8.67 -5.62 15.29
C MET A 1 8.22 -6.80 14.46
N ALA A 2 7.10 -7.41 14.82
CA ALA A 2 6.58 -8.57 14.10
C ALA A 2 6.12 -8.18 12.69
N SER A 3 6.32 -9.09 11.74
CA SER A 3 5.66 -9.01 10.44
C SER A 3 4.15 -9.26 10.63
N PRO A 4 3.27 -8.58 9.87
CA PRO A 4 1.84 -8.86 9.92
C PRO A 4 1.59 -10.33 9.51
N PRO A 5 0.63 -11.03 10.15
CA PRO A 5 0.25 -12.38 9.74
C PRO A 5 -0.38 -12.37 8.34
N GLU A 6 -0.35 -13.50 7.63
CA GLU A 6 -0.87 -13.61 6.25
C GLU A 6 -2.33 -13.16 6.12
N SER A 7 -3.18 -13.48 7.09
CA SER A 7 -4.58 -13.02 7.13
C SER A 7 -4.68 -11.50 7.12
N THR A 8 -3.83 -10.81 7.88
CA THR A 8 -3.77 -9.34 7.91
C THR A 8 -3.26 -8.76 6.58
N LYS A 9 -2.29 -9.40 5.94
CA LYS A 9 -1.80 -8.99 4.60
C LYS A 9 -2.90 -9.10 3.54
N THR A 10 -3.64 -10.22 3.55
CA THR A 10 -4.75 -10.46 2.61
C THR A 10 -5.88 -9.45 2.82
N SER A 11 -6.33 -9.24 4.06
CA SER A 11 -7.36 -8.25 4.36
C SER A 11 -6.94 -6.83 4.02
N LEU A 12 -5.66 -6.47 4.25
CA LEU A 12 -5.12 -5.17 3.85
C LEU A 12 -5.19 -4.98 2.33
N ARG A 13 -4.74 -5.97 1.56
CA ARG A 13 -4.77 -5.93 0.09
C ARG A 13 -6.19 -5.75 -0.43
N GLN A 14 -7.15 -6.51 0.10
CA GLN A 14 -8.56 -6.40 -0.30
C GLN A 14 -9.13 -5.00 -0.03
N ARG A 15 -8.87 -4.43 1.15
CA ARG A 15 -9.33 -3.08 1.51
C ARG A 15 -8.71 -2.01 0.61
N LEU A 16 -7.42 -2.15 0.27
CA LEU A 16 -6.73 -1.21 -0.61
C LEU A 16 -7.28 -1.27 -2.04
N LEU A 17 -7.55 -2.47 -2.57
CA LEU A 17 -8.15 -2.63 -3.89
C LEU A 17 -9.56 -2.03 -3.97
N ALA A 18 -10.41 -2.30 -2.97
CA ALA A 18 -11.75 -1.71 -2.90
C ALA A 18 -11.67 -0.18 -2.89
N ARG A 19 -10.83 0.37 -2.01
CA ARG A 19 -10.64 1.82 -1.90
C ARG A 19 -10.09 2.46 -3.17
N ALA A 20 -9.17 1.79 -3.86
CA ALA A 20 -8.63 2.25 -5.12
C ALA A 20 -9.72 2.35 -6.19
N ARG A 21 -10.60 1.35 -6.28
CA ARG A 21 -11.72 1.36 -7.22
C ARG A 21 -12.70 2.52 -6.94
N GLU A 22 -12.92 2.86 -5.67
CA GLU A 22 -13.83 3.93 -5.27
C GLU A 22 -13.24 5.34 -5.42
N ARG A 23 -11.93 5.51 -5.20
CA ARG A 23 -11.29 6.85 -5.08
C ARG A 23 -10.27 7.18 -6.16
N TRP A 24 -9.74 6.18 -6.85
CA TRP A 24 -8.67 6.33 -7.85
C TRP A 24 -9.06 5.62 -9.15
N PRO A 25 -10.07 6.11 -9.88
CA PRO A 25 -10.52 5.48 -11.12
C PRO A 25 -9.43 5.43 -12.21
N GLN A 26 -8.40 6.28 -12.13
CA GLN A 26 -7.26 6.25 -13.05
C GLN A 26 -6.27 5.10 -12.80
N LEU A 27 -6.35 4.41 -11.66
CA LEU A 27 -5.49 3.26 -11.36
C LEU A 27 -6.14 1.98 -11.88
N THR A 28 -5.38 1.22 -12.67
CA THR A 28 -5.73 -0.14 -13.12
C THR A 28 -5.75 -1.10 -11.93
N THR A 29 -4.76 -0.99 -11.04
CA THR A 29 -4.66 -1.82 -9.84
C THR A 29 -3.77 -1.16 -8.77
N VAL A 30 -3.78 -1.75 -7.57
CA VAL A 30 -2.86 -1.41 -6.48
C VAL A 30 -2.10 -2.67 -6.09
N GLN A 31 -0.78 -2.55 -5.98
CA GLN A 31 0.10 -3.62 -5.53
C GLN A 31 0.62 -3.31 -4.12
N VAL A 32 0.78 -4.37 -3.33
CA VAL A 32 1.24 -4.28 -1.94
C VAL A 32 2.41 -5.24 -1.76
N ARG A 33 3.59 -4.71 -1.45
CA ARG A 33 4.79 -5.49 -1.14
C ARG A 33 5.10 -5.41 0.36
N HIS A 34 5.21 -6.55 1.02
CA HIS A 34 5.52 -6.61 2.45
C HIS A 34 7.02 -6.82 2.68
N HIS A 35 7.61 -6.10 3.62
CA HIS A 35 8.98 -6.30 4.08
C HIS A 35 9.10 -5.97 5.57
N GLY A 36 9.30 -7.02 6.38
CA GLY A 36 9.23 -6.91 7.84
C GLY A 36 7.88 -6.35 8.30
N ALA A 37 7.92 -5.30 9.12
CA ALA A 37 6.73 -4.60 9.62
C ALA A 37 6.16 -3.57 8.62
N PHE A 38 6.70 -3.46 7.41
CA PHE A 38 6.27 -2.46 6.43
C PHE A 38 5.50 -3.09 5.26
N ALA A 39 4.51 -2.37 4.76
CA ALA A 39 3.82 -2.64 3.51
C ALA A 39 3.98 -1.43 2.58
N TYR A 40 4.60 -1.65 1.42
CA TYR A 40 4.81 -0.65 0.38
C TYR A 40 3.69 -0.75 -0.63
N VAL A 41 3.03 0.37 -0.90
CA VAL A 41 1.86 0.42 -1.77
C VAL A 41 2.19 1.22 -3.03
N THR A 42 2.01 0.57 -4.18
CA THR A 42 2.17 1.19 -5.49
C THR A 42 0.86 1.11 -6.28
N GLY A 43 0.59 2.12 -7.10
CA GLY A 43 -0.53 2.16 -8.03
C GLY A 43 -0.04 1.98 -9.45
N GLU A 44 -0.74 1.19 -10.24
CA GLU A 44 -0.48 1.02 -11.67
C GLU A 44 -1.49 1.84 -12.46
N LEU A 45 -1.01 2.71 -13.35
CA LEU A 45 -1.83 3.50 -14.27
C LEU A 45 -2.23 2.67 -15.50
N THR A 46 -3.20 3.16 -16.27
CA THR A 46 -3.65 2.52 -17.52
C THR A 46 -2.55 2.39 -18.57
N ASP A 47 -1.53 3.24 -18.51
CA ASP A 47 -0.36 3.22 -19.39
C ASP A 47 0.74 2.24 -18.89
N GLY A 48 0.47 1.47 -17.83
CA GLY A 48 1.44 0.55 -17.22
C GLY A 48 2.47 1.21 -16.30
N THR A 49 2.47 2.54 -16.21
CA THR A 49 3.32 3.28 -15.28
C THR A 49 2.96 2.92 -13.83
N THR A 50 3.96 2.47 -13.05
CA THR A 50 3.80 2.16 -11.63
C THR A 50 4.33 3.31 -10.78
N LEU A 51 3.47 3.86 -9.91
CA LEU A 51 3.80 4.97 -9.03
C LEU A 51 3.81 4.50 -7.57
N PRO A 52 4.86 4.80 -6.79
CA PRO A 52 4.81 4.62 -5.34
C PRO A 52 3.84 5.62 -4.72
N LEU A 53 2.86 5.13 -3.97
CA LEU A 53 1.79 5.96 -3.39
C LEU A 53 2.12 6.32 -1.94
N PHE A 54 2.30 5.30 -1.11
CA PHE A 54 2.55 5.44 0.32
C PHE A 54 3.11 4.14 0.89
N ARG A 55 3.59 4.22 2.13
CA ARG A 55 3.95 3.06 2.94
C ARG A 55 3.09 3.00 4.19
N LEU A 56 2.83 1.77 4.62
CA LEU A 56 2.15 1.45 5.85
C LEU A 56 3.13 0.73 6.79
N ARG A 57 3.09 1.04 8.08
CA ARG A 57 3.84 0.35 9.14
C ARG A 57 2.88 -0.39 10.05
N TYR A 58 2.99 -1.70 10.10
CA TYR A 58 2.22 -2.55 11.01
C TYR A 58 2.60 -2.23 12.45
N ASN A 59 1.60 -1.98 13.30
CA ASN A 59 1.80 -1.62 14.71
C ASN A 59 1.31 -2.69 15.70
N GLY A 60 0.93 -3.88 15.22
CA GLY A 60 0.40 -4.98 16.03
C GLY A 60 -1.10 -5.22 15.88
N SER A 61 -1.84 -4.36 15.18
CA SER A 61 -3.27 -4.55 14.89
C SER A 61 -3.56 -4.55 13.39
N ALA A 62 -4.47 -5.41 12.92
CA ALA A 62 -4.89 -5.47 11.52
C ALA A 62 -5.60 -4.19 11.06
N SER A 63 -6.22 -3.45 11.99
CA SER A 63 -6.96 -2.22 11.72
C SER A 63 -6.14 -0.95 11.89
N SER A 64 -4.93 -1.04 12.47
CA SER A 64 -4.11 0.12 12.79
C SER A 64 -2.76 0.05 12.10
N TRP A 65 -2.46 1.05 11.29
CA TRP A 65 -1.23 1.13 10.51
C TRP A 65 -0.69 2.55 10.60
N GLY A 66 0.62 2.68 10.85
CA GLY A 66 1.30 3.95 10.64
C GLY A 66 1.32 4.27 9.14
N PHE A 67 1.01 5.51 8.75
CA PHE A 67 0.89 5.92 7.36
C PHE A 67 1.98 6.95 7.02
N ALA A 68 2.63 6.81 5.87
CA ALA A 68 3.50 7.85 5.32
C ALA A 68 3.38 7.88 3.79
N ILE A 69 3.14 9.07 3.24
CA ILE A 69 3.06 9.30 1.79
C ILE A 69 4.45 9.13 1.19
N TYR A 70 4.52 8.53 0.00
CA TYR A 70 5.76 8.54 -0.75
C TYR A 70 6.01 9.97 -1.26
N ARG A 71 7.06 10.62 -0.77
CA ARG A 71 7.49 11.93 -1.24
C ARG A 71 8.50 11.71 -2.36
N ALA A 72 8.15 12.13 -3.59
CA ALA A 72 9.02 12.07 -4.76
C ALA A 72 10.23 13.02 -4.68
N SER A 73 10.30 13.89 -3.66
CA SER A 73 11.33 14.94 -3.51
C SER A 73 12.69 14.44 -3.00
N HIS A 74 13.23 13.33 -3.52
CA HIS A 74 14.61 12.93 -3.25
C HIS A 74 15.39 12.67 -4.56
N GLU A 75 15.32 13.68 -5.43
CA GLU A 75 16.26 13.92 -6.54
C GLU A 75 16.96 15.28 -6.30
N ASP A 76 17.54 15.48 -5.10
CA ASP A 76 18.53 16.56 -4.86
C ASP A 76 19.94 16.06 -5.19
#